data_AF-A0A3D4SZH7-F1
#
_entry.id   AF-A0A3D4SZH7-F1
#
_cell.length_a   1.000
_cell.length_b   1.000
_cell.length_c   1.000
_cell.angle_alpha   90.00
_cell.angle_beta   90.00
_cell.angle_gamma   90.00
#
_symmetry.space_group_name_H-M   'P 1'
#
loop_
_entity.id
_entity.type
_entity.pdbx_description
1 polymer ?
#
loop_
_entity_poly.entity_id
_entity_poly.type
_entity_poly.pdbx_seq_one_letter_code
_entity_poly.pdbx_strand_id
1 'polypeptide(L)'
;MTSLQDAPRQVNPVANRFDHPRVSENEKVATGIPAVLHAMQHALPNNAGPSLLTINKHKGFDCPGCAWPEPDQADLNIVEFCENGAKAVAEETTSAKAGPDFWAKYTVEELREKTDHWLGKQGRITHPLVYDRASGDGHYRPISWDAAIAMITDELKSIDPDEAVFYTSGKATNEPAYIIQLLARRLGTNNLPDCSNMCHESTGSGLSATLGLGKGSVTIDDFHTTDLLISVGQNPGTN
;
A
#
# COMPACT_ATOMS: atom_id res chain seq x y z
N MET A 1 15.92 4.56 31.98
CA MET A 1 15.41 4.15 30.66
C MET A 1 14.09 3.43 30.91
N THR A 2 12.99 4.15 30.85
CA THR A 2 11.65 3.52 30.93
C THR A 2 11.48 2.74 29.63
N SER A 3 11.27 1.43 29.72
CA SER A 3 11.05 0.58 28.56
C SER A 3 9.88 1.14 27.75
N LEU A 4 10.03 1.24 26.42
CA LEU A 4 8.93 1.58 25.49
C LEU A 4 7.73 0.59 25.61
N GLN A 5 7.87 -0.47 26.39
CA GLN A 5 6.83 -1.46 26.69
C GLN A 5 5.92 -1.07 27.88
N ASP A 6 6.32 -0.11 28.73
CA ASP A 6 5.60 0.22 29.98
C ASP A 6 4.64 1.42 29.86
N ALA A 7 4.66 2.15 28.73
CA ALA A 7 3.62 3.13 28.46
C ALA A 7 2.36 2.38 28.00
N PRO A 8 1.19 2.54 28.66
CA PRO A 8 -0.04 1.98 28.12
C PRO A 8 -0.20 2.57 26.72
N ARG A 9 -0.09 1.72 25.68
CA ARG A 9 -0.55 2.09 24.34
C ARG A 9 -2.04 2.35 24.51
N GLN A 10 -2.43 3.61 24.68
CA GLN A 10 -3.81 4.03 24.53
C GLN A 10 -4.16 3.77 23.06
N VAL A 11 -4.66 2.57 22.81
CA VAL A 11 -5.20 2.19 21.52
C VAL A 11 -6.45 3.04 21.32
N ASN A 12 -6.41 3.94 20.35
CA ASN A 12 -7.53 4.83 20.06
C ASN A 12 -8.73 3.98 19.57
N PRO A 13 -9.83 3.88 20.32
CA PRO A 13 -10.94 2.99 19.96
C PRO A 13 -11.71 3.48 18.73
N VAL A 14 -11.62 4.76 18.40
CA VAL A 14 -12.24 5.35 17.20
C VAL A 14 -11.39 5.00 15.98
N ALA A 15 -10.09 5.27 16.02
CA ALA A 15 -9.18 4.96 14.92
C ALA A 15 -9.17 3.45 14.60
N ASN A 16 -9.21 2.62 15.64
CA ASN A 16 -9.14 1.17 15.58
C ASN A 16 -10.52 0.48 15.61
N ARG A 17 -11.59 1.20 15.25
CA ARG A 17 -12.97 0.65 15.29
C ARG A 17 -13.12 -0.64 14.46
N PHE A 18 -12.28 -0.82 13.44
CA PHE A 18 -12.32 -1.98 12.54
C PHE A 18 -11.44 -3.15 12.99
N ASP A 19 -10.66 -3.01 14.06
CA ASP A 19 -9.78 -4.06 14.60
C ASP A 19 -10.57 -5.20 15.29
N HIS A 20 -11.87 -5.01 15.46
CA HIS A 20 -12.81 -6.00 15.98
C HIS A 20 -13.77 -6.43 14.87
N PRO A 21 -13.37 -7.38 14.00
CA PRO A 21 -14.23 -7.87 12.94
C PRO A 21 -15.51 -8.46 13.54
N ARG A 22 -16.66 -8.11 12.96
CA ARG A 22 -17.95 -8.69 13.34
C ARG A 22 -18.05 -10.07 12.73
N VAL A 23 -18.16 -11.09 13.58
CA VAL A 23 -18.41 -12.46 13.12
C VAL A 23 -19.90 -12.59 12.82
N SER A 24 -20.22 -12.84 11.55
CA SER A 24 -21.57 -13.13 11.06
C SER A 24 -21.64 -14.53 10.48
N GLU A 25 -22.81 -14.91 9.95
CA GLU A 25 -22.89 -16.07 9.08
C GLU A 25 -22.01 -15.88 7.84
N ASN A 26 -21.51 -17.00 7.30
CA ASN A 26 -20.66 -17.00 6.13
C ASN A 26 -21.42 -16.50 4.90
N GLU A 27 -20.79 -15.60 4.16
CA GLU A 27 -21.30 -15.18 2.85
C GLU A 27 -21.34 -16.37 1.89
N LYS A 28 -22.43 -16.48 1.14
CA LYS A 28 -22.64 -17.59 0.17
C LYS A 28 -22.07 -17.29 -1.21
N VAL A 29 -21.72 -16.03 -1.47
CA VAL A 29 -21.21 -15.55 -2.75
C VAL A 29 -20.09 -14.55 -2.47
N ALA A 30 -18.90 -14.80 -2.99
CA ALA A 30 -17.76 -13.89 -2.86
C ALA A 30 -17.41 -13.18 -4.18
N THR A 31 -17.84 -13.71 -5.34
CA THR A 31 -17.45 -13.21 -6.66
C THR A 31 -18.67 -12.96 -7.57
N GLY A 32 -18.41 -12.45 -8.78
CA GLY A 32 -19.46 -12.17 -9.77
C GLY A 32 -20.07 -10.77 -9.62
N ILE A 33 -21.38 -10.65 -9.87
CA ILE A 33 -22.08 -9.35 -9.88
C ILE A 33 -21.86 -8.54 -8.59
N PRO A 34 -21.95 -9.12 -7.36
CA PRO A 34 -21.72 -8.35 -6.14
C PRO A 34 -20.32 -7.74 -6.07
N ALA A 35 -19.27 -8.49 -6.45
CA ALA A 35 -17.89 -8.01 -6.46
C ALA A 35 -17.69 -6.88 -7.48
N VAL A 36 -18.29 -6.99 -8.68
CA VAL A 36 -18.28 -5.92 -9.68
C VAL A 36 -18.97 -4.67 -9.13
N LEU A 37 -20.14 -4.81 -8.50
CA LEU A 37 -20.84 -3.67 -7.90
C LEU A 37 -20.02 -3.02 -6.79
N HIS A 38 -19.37 -3.81 -5.93
CA HIS A 38 -18.49 -3.30 -4.87
C HIS A 38 -17.29 -2.54 -5.44
N ALA A 39 -16.61 -3.11 -6.42
CA ALA A 39 -15.52 -2.44 -7.13
C ALA A 39 -15.97 -1.10 -7.73
N MET A 40 -17.14 -1.07 -8.36
CA MET A 40 -17.69 0.14 -8.99
C MET A 40 -18.11 1.22 -7.97
N GLN A 41 -18.56 0.85 -6.78
CA GLN A 41 -18.85 1.80 -5.69
C GLN A 41 -17.61 2.60 -5.29
N HIS A 42 -16.41 2.03 -5.42
CA HIS A 42 -15.16 2.74 -5.18
C HIS A 42 -14.66 3.47 -6.44
N ALA A 43 -14.73 2.80 -7.58
CA ALA A 43 -14.17 3.28 -8.84
C ALA A 43 -14.86 4.54 -9.39
N LEU A 44 -16.19 4.52 -9.45
CA LEU A 44 -16.95 5.58 -10.12
C LEU A 44 -16.84 6.94 -9.42
N PRO A 45 -16.99 7.06 -8.08
CA PRO A 45 -16.84 8.34 -7.40
C PRO A 45 -15.44 8.95 -7.51
N ASN A 46 -14.43 8.12 -7.79
CA ASN A 46 -13.04 8.54 -7.89
C ASN A 46 -12.52 8.57 -9.33
N ASN A 47 -13.40 8.64 -10.33
CA ASN A 47 -13.03 8.74 -11.75
C ASN A 47 -12.12 7.60 -12.27
N ALA A 48 -12.17 6.42 -11.64
CA ALA A 48 -11.30 5.30 -12.00
C ALA A 48 -11.74 4.57 -13.28
N GLY A 49 -13.00 4.76 -13.71
CA GLY A 49 -13.61 4.02 -14.83
C GLY A 49 -12.73 3.94 -16.09
N PRO A 50 -12.22 5.06 -16.63
CA PRO A 50 -11.34 5.04 -17.80
C PRO A 50 -10.05 4.23 -17.57
N SER A 51 -9.42 4.37 -16.40
CA SER A 51 -8.20 3.63 -16.05
C SER A 51 -8.45 2.13 -15.90
N LEU A 52 -9.64 1.73 -15.43
CA LEU A 52 -10.03 0.31 -15.34
C LEU A 52 -10.25 -0.35 -16.70
N LEU A 53 -10.43 0.42 -17.78
CA LEU A 53 -10.51 -0.14 -19.13
C LEU A 53 -9.13 -0.46 -19.72
N THR A 54 -8.06 0.13 -19.17
CA THR A 54 -6.68 0.02 -19.69
C THR A 54 -5.72 -0.68 -18.75
N ILE A 55 -6.11 -0.94 -17.49
CA ILE A 55 -5.31 -1.71 -16.54
C ILE A 55 -5.03 -3.13 -17.05
N ASN A 56 -3.79 -3.60 -16.91
CA ASN A 56 -3.32 -4.91 -17.38
C ASN A 56 -3.68 -5.16 -18.86
N LYS A 57 -3.60 -4.11 -19.69
CA LYS A 57 -3.81 -4.19 -21.15
C LYS A 57 -2.55 -3.82 -21.89
N HIS A 58 -2.48 -4.27 -23.14
CA HIS A 58 -1.47 -3.80 -24.08
C HIS A 58 -1.48 -2.27 -24.18
N LYS A 59 -0.32 -1.63 -23.98
CA LYS A 59 -0.13 -0.16 -23.91
C LYS A 59 -0.91 0.53 -22.78
N GLY A 60 -1.41 -0.25 -21.84
CA GLY A 60 -2.00 0.19 -20.59
C GLY A 60 -0.96 0.41 -19.50
N PHE A 61 -1.34 0.07 -18.28
CA PHE A 61 -0.46 0.09 -17.12
C PHE A 61 -0.73 -1.11 -16.22
N ASP A 62 0.27 -1.52 -15.47
CA ASP A 62 0.17 -2.66 -14.56
C ASP A 62 -0.67 -2.28 -13.33
N CYS A 63 -1.53 -3.20 -12.93
CA CYS A 63 -2.37 -3.05 -11.75
C CYS A 63 -1.50 -2.77 -10.52
N PRO A 64 -1.70 -1.65 -9.80
CA PRO A 64 -1.03 -1.42 -8.53
C PRO A 64 -1.62 -2.29 -7.41
N GLY A 65 -2.45 -3.29 -7.72
CA GLY A 65 -2.95 -4.30 -6.79
C GLY A 65 -1.84 -5.25 -6.32
N CYS A 66 -2.18 -6.23 -5.48
CA CYS A 66 -1.16 -7.10 -4.89
C CYS A 66 -0.92 -8.42 -5.62
N ALA A 67 -1.92 -8.93 -6.37
CA ALA A 67 -1.93 -10.36 -6.71
C ALA A 67 -2.70 -10.73 -7.98
N TRP A 68 -2.81 -9.83 -8.97
CA TRP A 68 -3.46 -10.22 -10.23
C TRP A 68 -2.50 -11.08 -11.07
N PRO A 69 -2.83 -12.34 -11.38
CA PRO A 69 -2.05 -13.13 -12.33
C PRO A 69 -2.36 -12.61 -13.74
N GLU A 70 -1.37 -12.06 -14.42
CA GLU A 70 -1.56 -11.58 -15.80
C GLU A 70 -1.50 -12.78 -16.75
N PRO A 71 -2.57 -13.06 -17.53
CA PRO A 71 -2.52 -14.05 -18.59
C PRO A 71 -1.64 -13.55 -19.74
N ASP A 72 -1.31 -14.45 -20.67
CA ASP A 72 -0.60 -14.05 -21.87
C ASP A 72 -1.36 -12.92 -22.60
N GLN A 73 -0.62 -11.95 -23.14
CA GLN A 73 -1.18 -10.75 -23.77
C GLN A 73 -2.13 -11.06 -24.95
N ALA A 74 -2.06 -12.27 -25.51
CA ALA A 74 -2.96 -12.75 -26.56
C ALA A 74 -4.37 -13.11 -26.04
N ASP A 75 -4.51 -13.37 -24.74
CA ASP A 75 -5.71 -13.95 -24.11
C ASP A 75 -6.39 -13.01 -23.10
N LEU A 76 -6.12 -11.71 -23.19
CA LEU A 76 -6.70 -10.69 -22.29
C LEU A 76 -8.21 -10.56 -22.49
N ASN A 77 -8.97 -10.69 -21.39
CA ASN A 77 -10.41 -10.47 -21.36
C ASN A 77 -10.76 -8.97 -21.23
N ILE A 78 -12.02 -8.63 -20.97
CA ILE A 78 -12.43 -7.23 -20.75
C ILE A 78 -11.99 -6.74 -19.36
N VAL A 79 -12.01 -7.63 -18.35
CA VAL A 79 -11.67 -7.32 -16.95
C VAL A 79 -10.44 -8.12 -16.56
N GLU A 80 -9.32 -7.42 -16.32
CA GLU A 80 -8.05 -8.02 -15.90
C GLU A 80 -7.59 -7.41 -14.58
N PHE A 81 -8.48 -7.41 -13.58
CA PHE A 81 -8.16 -6.91 -12.24
C PHE A 81 -9.15 -7.47 -11.21
N CYS A 82 -8.71 -7.59 -9.96
CA CYS A 82 -9.56 -7.94 -8.83
C CYS A 82 -10.20 -6.70 -8.20
N GLU A 83 -11.11 -6.90 -7.25
CA GLU A 83 -11.75 -5.81 -6.51
C GLU A 83 -10.72 -4.90 -5.83
N ASN A 84 -9.65 -5.46 -5.26
CA ASN A 84 -8.58 -4.67 -4.64
C ASN A 84 -7.76 -3.88 -5.66
N GLY A 85 -7.57 -4.42 -6.86
CA GLY A 85 -7.00 -3.68 -8.00
C GLY A 85 -7.85 -2.47 -8.35
N ALA A 86 -9.17 -2.66 -8.45
CA ALA A 86 -10.10 -1.56 -8.71
C ALA A 86 -10.08 -0.47 -7.62
N LYS A 87 -10.04 -0.88 -6.35
CA LYS A 87 -9.91 0.03 -5.21
C LYS A 87 -8.59 0.80 -5.25
N ALA A 88 -7.48 0.14 -5.56
CA ALA A 88 -6.17 0.79 -5.65
C ALA A 88 -6.16 1.86 -6.75
N VAL A 89 -6.69 1.55 -7.93
CA VAL A 89 -6.84 2.55 -9.01
C VAL A 89 -7.75 3.69 -8.56
N ALA A 90 -8.85 3.40 -7.87
CA ALA A 90 -9.75 4.43 -7.35
C ALA A 90 -9.07 5.40 -6.37
N GLU A 91 -8.21 4.91 -5.48
CA GLU A 91 -7.43 5.78 -4.60
C GLU A 91 -6.43 6.64 -5.40
N GLU A 92 -5.85 6.11 -6.48
CA GLU A 92 -4.91 6.87 -7.32
C GLU A 92 -5.59 7.94 -8.19
N THR A 93 -6.79 7.65 -8.72
CA THR A 93 -7.52 8.55 -9.63
C THR A 93 -8.40 9.59 -8.94
N THR A 94 -8.49 9.55 -7.61
CA THR A 94 -9.32 10.49 -6.83
C THR A 94 -8.99 11.94 -7.14
N SER A 95 -10.02 12.79 -7.25
CA SER A 95 -9.86 14.24 -7.40
C SER A 95 -9.75 14.97 -6.06
N ALA A 96 -9.99 14.27 -4.94
CA ALA A 96 -9.88 14.83 -3.60
C ALA A 96 -8.42 15.19 -3.28
N LYS A 97 -8.23 16.31 -2.59
CA LYS A 97 -6.91 16.85 -2.25
C LYS A 97 -6.88 17.32 -0.80
N ALA A 98 -5.92 16.80 -0.05
CA ALA A 98 -5.55 17.31 1.27
C ALA A 98 -4.51 18.44 1.08
N GLY A 99 -5.01 19.62 0.72
CA GLY A 99 -4.21 20.84 0.52
C GLY A 99 -3.90 21.62 1.79
N PRO A 100 -3.20 22.77 1.70
CA PRO A 100 -2.80 23.58 2.84
C PRO A 100 -3.95 23.93 3.80
N ASP A 101 -5.14 24.25 3.27
CA ASP A 101 -6.32 24.56 4.07
C ASP A 101 -6.78 23.39 4.96
N PHE A 102 -6.62 22.15 4.49
CA PHE A 102 -6.91 20.97 5.28
C PHE A 102 -5.93 20.82 6.45
N TRP A 103 -4.64 21.01 6.19
CA TRP A 103 -3.58 20.87 7.21
C TRP A 103 -3.55 22.01 8.23
N ALA A 104 -4.03 23.20 7.83
CA ALA A 104 -4.26 24.32 8.75
C ALA A 104 -5.50 24.11 9.64
N LYS A 105 -6.44 23.25 9.22
CA LYS A 105 -7.70 23.04 9.94
C LYS A 105 -7.58 22.06 11.11
N TYR A 106 -6.77 21.01 10.96
CA TYR A 106 -6.70 19.93 11.94
C TYR A 106 -5.33 19.86 12.61
N THR A 107 -5.30 19.72 13.93
CA THR A 107 -4.07 19.38 14.66
C THR A 107 -3.72 17.91 14.49
N VAL A 108 -2.46 17.55 14.75
CA VAL A 108 -2.00 16.15 14.75
C VAL A 108 -2.79 15.32 15.77
N GLU A 109 -3.13 15.89 16.92
CA GLU A 109 -3.94 15.25 17.96
C GLU A 109 -5.35 14.97 17.46
N GLU A 110 -5.99 15.91 16.75
CA GLU A 110 -7.32 15.70 16.16
C GLU A 110 -7.31 14.65 15.04
N LEU A 111 -6.25 14.61 14.24
CA LEU A 111 -6.07 13.61 13.18
C LEU A 111 -5.88 12.21 13.76
N ARG A 112 -5.20 12.08 14.91
CA ARG A 112 -5.04 10.80 15.63
C ARG A 112 -6.35 10.19 16.11
N GLU A 113 -7.39 11.01 16.27
CA GLU A 113 -8.75 10.57 16.65
C GLU A 113 -9.60 10.10 15.46
N LYS A 114 -9.05 10.08 14.24
CA LYS A 114 -9.75 9.67 13.02
C LYS A 114 -9.40 8.23 12.64
N THR A 115 -10.33 7.57 11.96
CA THR A 115 -10.07 6.25 11.35
C THR A 115 -9.15 6.38 10.15
N ASP A 116 -8.37 5.33 9.86
CA ASP A 116 -7.57 5.24 8.63
C ASP A 116 -8.42 5.42 7.38
N HIS A 117 -9.64 4.85 7.38
CA HIS A 117 -10.60 5.07 6.31
C HIS A 117 -10.95 6.56 6.16
N TRP A 118 -11.23 7.28 7.25
CA TRP A 118 -11.49 8.71 7.16
C TRP A 118 -10.26 9.46 6.65
N LEU A 119 -9.07 9.17 7.17
CA LEU A 119 -7.82 9.82 6.77
C LEU A 119 -7.52 9.61 5.28
N GLY A 120 -7.66 8.39 4.78
CA GLY A 120 -7.49 8.07 3.35
C GLY A 120 -8.47 8.82 2.46
N LYS A 121 -9.70 9.07 2.92
CA LYS A 121 -10.72 9.83 2.17
C LYS A 121 -10.52 11.35 2.17
N GLN A 122 -9.47 11.88 2.82
CA GLN A 122 -9.15 13.32 2.72
C GLN A 122 -8.44 13.67 1.41
N GLY A 123 -7.99 12.66 0.65
CA GLY A 123 -7.43 12.82 -0.68
C GLY A 123 -5.92 13.03 -0.71
N ARG A 124 -5.40 13.31 -1.91
CA ARG A 124 -3.96 13.35 -2.18
C ARG A 124 -3.28 14.49 -1.41
N ILE A 125 -2.18 14.20 -0.72
CA ILE A 125 -1.30 15.23 -0.15
C ILE A 125 -0.64 15.98 -1.30
N THR A 126 -0.78 17.30 -1.32
CA THR A 126 -0.37 18.12 -2.46
C THR A 126 0.92 18.92 -2.26
N HIS A 127 1.41 19.00 -1.02
CA HIS A 127 2.59 19.77 -0.65
C HIS A 127 3.47 18.96 0.30
N PRO A 128 4.80 19.13 0.27
CA PRO A 128 5.65 18.72 1.39
C PRO A 128 5.20 19.41 2.67
N LEU A 129 5.19 18.67 3.77
CA LEU A 129 4.72 19.16 5.07
C LEU A 129 5.80 18.93 6.12
N VAL A 130 5.91 19.84 7.07
CA VAL A 130 6.72 19.68 8.28
C VAL A 130 5.83 19.80 9.51
N TYR A 131 6.10 18.97 10.52
CA TYR A 131 5.52 19.14 11.84
C TYR A 131 6.60 19.63 12.80
N ASP A 132 6.48 20.89 13.21
CA ASP A 132 7.37 21.49 14.20
C ASP A 132 6.73 21.37 15.58
N ARG A 133 7.24 20.46 16.42
CA ARG A 133 6.77 20.31 17.80
C ARG A 133 7.06 21.55 18.64
N ALA A 134 8.11 22.31 18.33
CA ALA A 134 8.51 23.46 19.12
C ALA A 134 7.58 24.66 18.92
N SER A 135 6.83 24.72 17.80
CA SER A 135 5.83 25.78 17.62
C SER A 135 4.63 25.64 18.55
N GLY A 136 4.36 24.45 19.09
CA GLY A 136 3.33 24.20 20.09
C GLY A 136 1.88 24.33 19.61
N ASP A 137 1.65 24.62 18.34
CA ASP A 137 0.30 24.79 17.76
C ASP A 137 -0.30 23.49 17.21
N GLY A 138 0.49 22.41 17.12
CA GLY A 138 -0.03 21.07 16.79
C GLY A 138 -0.32 20.86 15.30
N HIS A 139 0.08 21.76 14.40
CA HIS A 139 -0.27 21.68 12.96
C HIS A 139 0.91 21.27 12.06
N TYR A 140 0.59 20.56 10.98
CA TYR A 140 1.51 20.42 9.85
C TYR A 140 1.54 21.72 9.03
N ARG A 141 2.74 22.15 8.62
CA ARG A 141 2.92 23.34 7.77
C ARG A 141 3.49 22.98 6.40
N PRO A 142 2.96 23.56 5.32
CA PRO A 142 3.54 23.38 4.00
C PRO A 142 4.94 24.03 3.93
N ILE A 143 5.86 23.32 3.30
CA ILE A 143 7.21 23.80 2.99
C ILE A 143 7.50 23.58 1.50
N SER A 144 8.54 24.25 0.98
CA SER A 144 9.00 23.99 -0.38
C SER A 144 9.67 22.62 -0.49
N TRP A 145 9.72 22.08 -1.71
CA TRP A 145 10.48 20.86 -2.00
C TRP A 145 11.96 21.02 -1.66
N ASP A 146 12.57 22.18 -1.96
CA ASP A 146 13.98 22.44 -1.62
C ASP A 146 14.21 22.38 -0.11
N ALA A 147 13.32 22.96 0.69
CA ALA A 147 13.43 22.92 2.15
C ALA A 147 13.24 21.49 2.69
N ALA A 148 12.30 20.73 2.13
CA ALA A 148 12.07 19.33 2.53
C ALA A 148 13.29 18.46 2.21
N ILE A 149 13.84 18.57 1.00
CA ILE A 149 15.01 17.82 0.56
C ILE A 149 16.23 18.20 1.38
N ALA A 150 16.45 19.50 1.65
CA ALA A 150 17.54 19.97 2.49
C ALA A 150 17.45 19.36 3.90
N MET A 151 16.28 19.43 4.54
CA MET A 151 16.06 18.86 5.87
C MET A 151 16.34 17.34 5.91
N ILE A 152 15.82 16.57 4.96
CA ILE A 152 16.07 15.13 4.87
C ILE A 152 17.56 14.85 4.65
N THR A 153 18.21 15.62 3.77
CA THR A 153 19.62 15.42 3.44
C THR A 153 20.54 15.79 4.61
N ASP A 154 20.23 16.84 5.35
CA ASP A 154 20.99 17.29 6.50
C ASP A 154 20.92 16.26 7.64
N GLU A 155 19.74 15.66 7.86
CA GLU A 155 19.57 14.57 8.82
C GLU A 155 20.32 13.30 8.38
N LEU A 156 20.18 12.88 7.11
CA LEU A 156 20.89 11.70 6.61
C LEU A 156 22.42 11.84 6.64
N LYS A 157 22.96 13.06 6.62
CA LYS A 157 24.40 13.33 6.75
C LYS A 157 24.88 13.37 8.20
N SER A 158 23.98 13.59 9.17
CA SER A 158 24.34 13.77 10.57
C SER A 158 24.42 12.43 11.33
N ILE A 159 23.83 11.37 10.79
CA ILE A 159 23.72 10.04 11.39
C ILE A 159 24.74 9.04 10.81
N ASP A 160 24.98 7.95 11.53
CA ASP A 160 25.64 6.79 10.94
C ASP A 160 24.69 6.13 9.91
N PRO A 161 25.20 5.66 8.74
CA PRO A 161 24.36 5.06 7.72
C PRO A 161 23.43 3.94 8.22
N ASP A 162 23.87 3.13 9.19
CA ASP A 162 23.09 2.01 9.73
C ASP A 162 22.01 2.45 10.73
N GLU A 163 21.93 3.74 11.08
CA GLU A 163 20.80 4.31 11.82
C GLU A 163 19.61 4.65 10.90
N ALA A 164 19.82 4.65 9.58
CA ALA A 164 18.77 4.87 8.59
C ALA A 164 18.11 3.56 8.13
N VAL A 165 16.83 3.63 7.79
CA VAL A 165 16.06 2.55 7.18
C VAL A 165 15.35 3.06 5.94
N PHE A 166 15.56 2.39 4.80
CA PHE A 166 14.99 2.77 3.51
C PHE A 166 13.90 1.78 3.11
N TYR A 167 12.69 1.99 3.65
CA TYR A 167 11.55 1.12 3.41
C TYR A 167 10.96 1.32 2.00
N THR A 168 10.74 0.23 1.27
CA THR A 168 10.10 0.26 -0.06
C THR A 168 8.71 -0.36 -0.02
N SER A 169 7.72 0.35 -0.57
CA SER A 169 6.37 -0.19 -0.77
C SER A 169 6.32 -1.07 -2.02
N GLY A 170 5.67 -2.23 -1.94
CA GLY A 170 5.36 -3.07 -3.11
C GLY A 170 4.33 -2.47 -4.06
N LYS A 171 3.81 -1.28 -3.73
CA LYS A 171 3.00 -0.43 -4.63
C LYS A 171 3.86 0.51 -5.49
N ALA A 172 5.11 0.73 -5.12
CA ALA A 172 6.05 1.48 -5.94
C ALA A 172 6.53 0.60 -7.11
N THR A 173 6.82 1.22 -8.25
CA THR A 173 7.39 0.48 -9.38
C THR A 173 8.84 0.08 -9.09
N ASN A 174 9.39 -0.79 -9.93
CA ASN A 174 10.76 -1.29 -9.76
C ASN A 174 11.81 -0.17 -9.91
N GLU A 175 11.54 0.89 -10.66
CA GLU A 175 12.50 1.96 -10.92
C GLU A 175 12.74 2.86 -9.69
N PRO A 176 11.73 3.41 -8.99
CA PRO A 176 11.94 4.07 -7.70
C PRO A 176 12.55 3.15 -6.64
N ALA A 177 12.14 1.87 -6.59
CA ALA A 177 12.72 0.87 -5.70
C ALA A 177 14.22 0.65 -5.99
N TYR A 178 14.60 0.64 -7.27
CA TYR A 178 15.99 0.57 -7.68
C TYR A 178 16.78 1.85 -7.31
N ILE A 179 16.19 3.03 -7.47
CA ILE A 179 16.85 4.29 -7.12
C ILE A 179 17.07 4.40 -5.61
N ILE A 180 16.07 4.07 -4.79
CA ILE A 180 16.17 4.19 -3.32
C ILE A 180 17.19 3.21 -2.75
N GLN A 181 17.28 1.97 -3.28
CA GLN A 181 18.31 1.03 -2.85
C GLN A 181 19.72 1.47 -3.25
N LEU A 182 19.88 2.11 -4.42
CA LEU A 182 21.18 2.66 -4.82
C LEU A 182 21.59 3.76 -3.85
N LEU A 183 20.68 4.66 -3.48
CA LEU A 183 20.94 5.71 -2.50
C LEU A 183 21.39 5.13 -1.16
N ALA A 184 20.64 4.18 -0.60
CA ALA A 184 20.97 3.55 0.68
C ALA A 184 22.37 2.91 0.66
N ARG A 185 22.66 2.12 -0.38
CA ARG A 185 23.97 1.46 -0.54
C ARG A 185 25.11 2.44 -0.78
N ARG A 186 24.84 3.60 -1.41
CA ARG A 186 25.83 4.67 -1.58
C ARG A 186 26.07 5.45 -0.29
N LEU A 187 25.08 5.55 0.59
CA LEU A 187 25.24 6.09 1.94
C LEU A 187 26.01 5.12 2.85
N GLY A 188 25.97 3.82 2.56
CA GLY A 188 26.80 2.82 3.23
C GLY A 188 26.03 1.76 4.01
N THR A 189 24.70 1.72 3.89
CA THR A 189 23.85 0.74 4.59
C THR A 189 23.16 -0.24 3.64
N ASN A 190 22.75 -1.39 4.19
CA ASN A 190 21.85 -2.36 3.54
C ASN A 190 20.50 -2.48 4.26
N ASN A 191 20.14 -1.54 5.14
CA ASN A 191 18.84 -1.50 5.82
C ASN A 191 17.71 -1.14 4.86
N LEU A 192 17.29 -2.13 4.07
CA LEU A 192 16.35 -2.02 2.95
C LEU A 192 15.17 -2.98 3.13
N PRO A 193 14.35 -2.86 4.19
CA PRO A 193 13.15 -3.66 4.31
C PRO A 193 12.14 -3.24 3.24
N ASP A 194 11.31 -4.18 2.81
CA ASP A 194 10.20 -3.96 1.91
C ASP A 194 8.92 -4.58 2.47
N CYS A 195 7.76 -4.20 1.93
CA CYS A 195 6.48 -4.68 2.45
C CYS A 195 6.32 -6.21 2.40
N SER A 196 7.01 -6.89 1.47
CA SER A 196 6.97 -8.34 1.35
C SER A 196 7.70 -9.05 2.50
N ASN A 197 8.60 -8.37 3.23
CA ASN A 197 9.20 -8.98 4.42
C ASN A 197 8.12 -9.30 5.49
N MET A 198 7.00 -8.57 5.51
CA MET A 198 5.88 -8.88 6.41
C MET A 198 4.92 -9.93 5.83
N CYS A 199 4.76 -9.98 4.51
CA CYS A 199 3.73 -10.80 3.86
C CYS A 199 4.22 -12.15 3.34
N HIS A 200 5.45 -12.23 2.83
CA HIS A 200 5.98 -13.37 2.05
C HIS A 200 7.44 -13.75 2.35
N GLU A 201 8.08 -13.19 3.38
CA GLU A 201 9.45 -13.57 3.78
C GLU A 201 9.59 -15.07 4.09
N SER A 202 8.60 -15.61 4.79
CA SER A 202 8.54 -17.03 5.14
C SER A 202 8.44 -17.92 3.89
N THR A 203 7.69 -17.48 2.87
CA THR A 203 7.63 -18.14 1.56
C THR A 203 9.00 -18.15 0.90
N GLY A 204 9.67 -16.99 0.84
CA GLY A 204 11.00 -16.85 0.25
C GLY A 204 12.02 -17.77 0.92
N SER A 205 12.05 -17.80 2.24
CA SER A 205 12.94 -18.66 3.04
C SER A 205 12.66 -20.15 2.81
N GLY A 206 11.39 -20.57 2.89
CA GLY A 206 11.00 -21.98 2.78
C GLY A 206 11.18 -22.56 1.38
N LEU A 207 10.72 -21.84 0.34
CA LEU A 207 10.82 -22.31 -1.04
C LEU A 207 12.26 -22.24 -1.57
N SER A 208 13.06 -21.26 -1.17
CA SER A 208 14.48 -21.23 -1.57
C SER A 208 15.23 -22.44 -1.03
N ALA A 209 14.99 -22.84 0.23
CA ALA A 209 15.66 -23.98 0.84
C ALA A 209 15.22 -25.34 0.24
N THR A 210 13.99 -25.44 -0.27
CA THR A 210 13.40 -26.70 -0.75
C THR A 210 13.46 -26.86 -2.27
N LEU A 211 13.20 -25.78 -3.02
CA LEU A 211 13.09 -25.78 -4.49
C LEU A 211 14.18 -24.95 -5.17
N GLY A 212 14.98 -24.17 -4.42
CA GLY A 212 15.97 -23.24 -4.99
C GLY A 212 15.36 -21.97 -5.59
N LEU A 213 14.05 -21.75 -5.43
CA LEU A 213 13.32 -20.59 -5.93
C LEU A 213 12.46 -20.01 -4.81
N GLY A 214 12.68 -18.74 -4.43
CA GLY A 214 11.90 -18.04 -3.40
C GLY A 214 10.59 -17.42 -3.90
N LYS A 215 10.00 -17.94 -4.97
CA LYS A 215 8.84 -17.36 -5.67
C LYS A 215 7.92 -18.44 -6.22
N GLY A 216 6.74 -18.03 -6.71
CA GLY A 216 5.79 -18.92 -7.36
C GLY A 216 6.43 -19.71 -8.51
N SER A 217 6.07 -21.00 -8.59
CA SER A 217 6.60 -21.96 -9.58
C SER A 217 5.55 -22.46 -10.57
N VAL A 218 4.35 -21.86 -10.55
CA VAL A 218 3.19 -22.23 -11.37
C VAL A 218 2.73 -21.04 -12.20
N THR A 219 2.09 -21.30 -13.33
CA THR A 219 1.50 -20.27 -14.20
C THR A 219 -0.03 -20.29 -14.11
N ILE A 220 -0.69 -19.33 -14.75
CA ILE A 220 -2.15 -19.32 -14.84
C ILE A 220 -2.67 -20.52 -15.65
N ASP A 221 -1.91 -20.98 -16.65
CA ASP A 221 -2.29 -22.09 -17.52
C ASP A 221 -2.42 -23.43 -16.78
N ASP A 222 -1.66 -23.59 -15.69
CA ASP A 222 -1.73 -24.79 -14.85
C ASP A 222 -3.15 -25.02 -14.29
N PHE A 223 -3.96 -23.97 -14.13
CA PHE A 223 -5.36 -24.08 -13.70
C PHE A 223 -6.25 -24.78 -14.73
N HIS A 224 -5.90 -24.72 -16.02
CA HIS A 224 -6.68 -25.35 -17.08
C HIS A 224 -6.42 -26.86 -17.20
N THR A 225 -5.26 -27.32 -16.72
CA THR A 225 -4.84 -28.72 -16.82
C THR A 225 -4.85 -29.47 -15.49
N THR A 226 -5.01 -28.78 -14.37
CA THR A 226 -5.02 -29.41 -13.05
C THR A 226 -6.32 -30.17 -12.77
N ASP A 227 -6.19 -31.36 -12.21
CA ASP A 227 -7.33 -32.15 -11.71
C ASP A 227 -7.70 -31.81 -10.25
N LEU A 228 -6.80 -31.12 -9.52
CA LEU A 228 -6.97 -30.82 -8.09
C LEU A 228 -6.35 -29.49 -7.70
N LEU A 229 -7.13 -28.66 -6.99
CA LEU A 229 -6.68 -27.43 -6.35
C LEU A 229 -6.77 -27.56 -4.83
N ILE A 230 -5.67 -27.25 -4.14
CA ILE A 230 -5.61 -27.21 -2.68
C ILE A 230 -5.32 -25.76 -2.26
N SER A 231 -6.26 -25.16 -1.52
CA SER A 231 -6.15 -23.79 -1.01
C SER A 231 -5.95 -23.80 0.51
N VAL A 232 -4.83 -23.25 0.99
CA VAL A 232 -4.47 -23.21 2.42
C VAL A 232 -4.14 -21.79 2.82
N GLY A 233 -4.87 -21.24 3.79
CA GLY A 233 -4.63 -19.89 4.31
C GLY A 233 -4.89 -18.76 3.30
N GLN A 234 -5.70 -19.00 2.28
CA GLN A 234 -6.04 -18.04 1.21
C GLN A 234 -7.54 -17.77 1.18
N ASN A 235 -7.93 -16.54 0.80
CA ASN A 235 -9.31 -16.18 0.48
C ASN A 235 -9.38 -15.48 -0.90
N PRO A 236 -9.30 -16.25 -2.00
CA PRO A 236 -9.26 -15.68 -3.35
C PRO A 236 -10.57 -15.00 -3.77
N GLY A 237 -11.67 -15.19 -3.01
CA GLY A 237 -12.94 -14.54 -3.31
C GLY A 237 -12.97 -13.04 -2.99
N THR A 238 -12.10 -12.57 -2.09
CA THR A 238 -12.04 -11.16 -1.65
C THR A 238 -10.69 -10.48 -1.94
N ASN A 239 -9.71 -11.24 -2.45
CA ASN A 239 -8.35 -10.78 -2.74
C ASN A 239 -8.19 -10.29 -4.17
#